data_AF-A0A7S1UHP6-F1
#
_entry.id   AF-A0A7S1UHP6-F1
#
_cell.length_a   1.000
_cell.length_b   1.000
_cell.length_c   1.000
_cell.angle_alpha   90.00
_cell.angle_beta   90.00
_cell.angle_gamma   90.00
#
_symmetry.space_group_name_H-M   'P 1'
#
loop_
_entity.id
_entity.type
_entity.pdbx_description
1 polymer ?
#
loop_
_entity_poly.entity_id
_entity_poly.type
_entity_poly.pdbx_seq_one_letter_code
_entity_poly.pdbx_strand_id
1 'polypeptide(L)'
;GAGPKGAAAPCAAATGGPKGAASHLRFVCLNPAPIFADVLEEAHALLLVGGTMKPVDFLLAQLFPRLPRAAVTTFSCDHVVPRENVLAYAVAAGPRGLELKLTHKRRSQPQVLDELGRTVLAVAKAAPGGVVVFLPSFAFEEEVARRWRVTGVWSQLQAVLAAKAPAGAPSLAASKAPAPKARVFR
;
A
#
# COMPACT_ATOMS: atom_id res chain seq x y z
N GLY A 1 32.34 -33.59 4.73
CA GLY A 1 31.89 -33.32 6.10
C GLY A 1 30.58 -32.54 5.99
N ALA A 2 29.47 -33.17 6.38
CA ALA A 2 28.14 -32.59 6.30
C ALA A 2 27.96 -31.51 7.37
N GLY A 3 27.63 -30.29 6.97
CA GLY A 3 27.18 -29.23 7.87
C GLY A 3 25.72 -29.45 8.28
N PRO A 4 25.30 -29.02 9.49
CA PRO A 4 23.95 -29.28 9.95
C PRO A 4 22.93 -28.46 9.15
N LYS A 5 22.04 -29.14 8.42
CA LYS A 5 20.81 -28.56 7.87
C LYS A 5 19.87 -28.23 9.04
N GLY A 6 19.84 -26.97 9.44
CA GLY A 6 18.89 -26.45 10.44
C GLY A 6 17.52 -26.24 9.80
N ALA A 7 16.67 -27.27 9.81
CA ALA A 7 15.26 -27.12 9.48
C ALA A 7 14.56 -26.29 10.56
N ALA A 8 14.20 -25.04 10.23
CA ALA A 8 13.39 -24.21 11.11
C ALA A 8 11.94 -24.73 11.12
N ALA A 9 11.54 -25.39 12.20
CA ALA A 9 10.16 -25.80 12.42
C ALA A 9 9.23 -24.57 12.54
N PRO A 10 7.97 -24.64 12.07
CA PRO A 10 7.00 -23.57 12.25
C PRO A 10 6.61 -23.48 13.72
N CYS A 11 6.85 -22.31 14.34
CA CYS A 11 6.47 -22.06 15.72
C CYS A 11 4.95 -21.92 15.82
N ALA A 12 4.28 -22.96 16.33
CA ALA A 12 2.86 -22.94 16.65
C ALA A 12 2.60 -21.95 17.78
N ALA A 13 1.64 -21.03 17.55
CA ALA A 13 1.16 -20.12 18.57
C ALA A 13 0.18 -20.86 19.51
N ALA A 14 0.47 -20.89 20.81
CA ALA A 14 -0.45 -21.37 21.83
C ALA A 14 -0.66 -20.32 22.94
N THR A 15 -1.87 -19.75 22.91
CA THR A 15 -2.79 -19.45 24.02
C THR A 15 -2.29 -18.96 25.39
N GLY A 16 -2.73 -17.73 25.74
CA GLY A 16 -3.58 -17.45 26.92
C GLY A 16 -3.00 -17.59 28.33
N GLY A 17 -2.50 -16.48 28.90
CA GLY A 17 -2.12 -16.31 30.32
C GLY A 17 -1.98 -14.82 30.70
N PRO A 18 -1.97 -14.44 32.00
CA PRO A 18 -2.48 -13.16 32.52
C PRO A 18 -1.66 -11.90 32.13
N LYS A 19 -2.35 -10.75 32.10
CA LYS A 19 -1.83 -9.39 31.82
C LYS A 19 -0.87 -8.89 32.93
N GLY A 20 0.34 -9.41 32.97
CA GLY A 20 1.55 -8.66 33.35
C GLY A 20 2.16 -8.06 32.07
N ALA A 21 2.89 -6.96 32.14
CA ALA A 21 3.57 -6.40 30.97
C ALA A 21 4.49 -7.47 30.35
N ALA A 22 4.03 -8.10 29.27
CA ALA A 22 4.73 -9.21 28.64
C ALA A 22 5.98 -8.66 27.96
N SER A 23 7.12 -8.83 28.63
CA SER A 23 8.44 -8.63 28.02
C SER A 23 8.54 -9.58 26.84
N HIS A 24 8.63 -9.01 25.64
CA HIS A 24 8.77 -9.77 24.41
C HIS A 24 10.13 -9.49 23.81
N LEU A 25 10.82 -10.55 23.39
CA LEU A 25 12.02 -10.47 22.58
C LEU A 25 11.62 -10.65 21.12
N ARG A 26 12.02 -9.73 20.26
CA ARG A 26 11.76 -9.80 18.82
C ARG A 26 13.05 -9.97 18.05
N PHE A 27 13.18 -11.07 17.31
CA PHE A 27 14.21 -11.24 16.30
C PHE A 27 13.70 -10.71 14.95
N VAL A 28 14.49 -9.88 14.27
CA VAL A 28 14.15 -9.34 12.95
C VAL A 28 15.31 -9.61 11.99
N CYS A 29 15.05 -10.39 10.95
CA CYS A 29 16.01 -10.61 9.87
C CYS A 29 16.06 -9.36 8.98
N LEU A 30 17.22 -8.70 8.93
CA LEU A 30 17.43 -7.50 8.11
C LEU A 30 17.92 -7.82 6.69
N ASN A 31 18.56 -8.99 6.51
CA ASN A 31 19.11 -9.41 5.23
C ASN A 31 18.43 -10.70 4.77
N PRO A 32 17.52 -10.64 3.77
CA PRO A 32 16.86 -11.83 3.24
C PRO A 32 17.75 -12.66 2.29
N ALA A 33 18.91 -12.14 1.83
CA ALA A 33 19.73 -12.79 0.83
C ALA A 33 20.18 -14.22 1.20
N PRO A 34 20.59 -14.54 2.45
CA PRO A 34 20.98 -15.90 2.81
C PRO A 34 19.83 -16.90 2.65
N ILE A 35 18.61 -16.49 3.00
CA ILE A 35 17.41 -17.32 2.86
C ILE A 35 17.15 -17.63 1.38
N PHE A 36 17.34 -16.64 0.50
CA PHE A 36 17.18 -16.82 -0.94
C PHE A 36 18.34 -17.56 -1.61
N ALA A 37 19.54 -17.56 -1.00
CA ALA A 37 20.67 -18.34 -1.50
C ALA A 37 20.38 -19.84 -1.40
N ASP A 38 19.85 -20.30 -0.25
CA ASP A 38 19.48 -21.71 -0.06
C ASP A 38 18.44 -22.16 -1.11
N VAL A 39 17.43 -21.31 -1.37
CA VAL A 39 16.40 -21.58 -2.39
C VAL A 39 17.01 -21.65 -3.79
N LEU A 40 17.96 -20.78 -4.10
CA LEU A 40 18.62 -20.75 -5.40
C LEU A 40 19.53 -21.96 -5.61
N GLU A 41 20.17 -22.47 -4.55
CA GLU A 41 21.02 -23.66 -4.61
C GLU A 41 20.22 -24.96 -4.73
N GLU A 42 19.07 -25.06 -4.06
CA GLU A 42 18.23 -26.26 -4.08
C GLU A 42 17.30 -26.33 -5.31
N ALA A 43 16.89 -25.19 -5.86
CA ALA A 43 16.00 -25.15 -7.03
C ALA A 43 16.76 -25.31 -8.35
N HIS A 44 16.17 -26.06 -9.29
CA HIS A 44 16.67 -26.11 -10.67
C HIS A 44 16.53 -24.76 -11.38
N ALA A 45 15.43 -24.05 -11.15
CA ALA A 45 15.19 -22.72 -11.69
C ALA A 45 14.30 -21.90 -10.76
N LEU A 46 14.53 -20.59 -10.69
CA LEU A 46 13.74 -19.64 -9.90
C LEU A 46 13.09 -18.59 -10.81
N LEU A 47 11.77 -18.56 -10.84
CA LEU A 47 11.00 -17.60 -11.63
C LEU A 47 10.34 -16.58 -10.70
N LEU A 48 10.77 -15.31 -10.79
CA LEU A 48 10.13 -14.21 -10.09
C LEU A 48 9.15 -13.51 -11.03
N VAL A 49 7.85 -13.55 -10.70
CA VAL A 49 6.78 -13.00 -11.53
C VAL A 49 6.00 -11.95 -10.73
N GLY A 50 5.81 -10.77 -11.31
CA GLY A 50 5.03 -9.71 -10.69
C GLY A 50 4.83 -8.49 -11.60
N GLY A 51 3.65 -7.87 -11.50
CA GLY A 51 3.28 -6.72 -12.34
C GLY A 51 3.87 -5.38 -11.91
N THR A 52 4.39 -5.27 -10.69
CA THR A 52 4.87 -4.01 -10.07
C THR A 52 6.34 -4.05 -9.64
N MET A 53 7.12 -5.00 -10.17
CA MET A 53 8.49 -5.25 -9.73
C MET A 53 9.54 -4.29 -10.30
N LYS A 54 9.17 -3.33 -11.17
CA LYS A 54 10.12 -2.36 -11.71
C LYS A 54 10.47 -1.30 -10.65
N PRO A 55 11.76 -0.99 -10.43
CA PRO A 55 12.96 -1.53 -11.11
C PRO A 55 13.45 -2.86 -10.52
N VAL A 56 13.66 -3.87 -11.39
CA VAL A 56 14.07 -5.24 -10.99
C VAL A 56 15.49 -5.28 -10.44
N ASP A 57 16.35 -4.33 -10.82
CA ASP A 57 17.75 -4.31 -10.40
C ASP A 57 17.93 -4.16 -8.89
N PHE A 58 17.07 -3.38 -8.24
CA PHE A 58 17.09 -3.22 -6.79
C PHE A 58 16.75 -4.53 -6.09
N LEU A 59 15.70 -5.22 -6.57
CA LEU A 59 15.31 -6.52 -6.03
C LEU A 59 16.43 -7.54 -6.17
N LEU A 60 17.05 -7.63 -7.34
CA LEU A 60 18.16 -8.56 -7.59
C LEU A 60 19.37 -8.26 -6.70
N ALA A 61 19.69 -6.98 -6.49
CA ALA A 61 20.80 -6.59 -5.61
C ALA A 61 20.54 -6.94 -4.13
N GLN A 62 19.28 -6.92 -3.67
CA GLN A 62 18.92 -7.25 -2.30
C GLN A 62 18.78 -8.75 -2.05
N LEU A 63 18.21 -9.50 -3.00
CA LEU A 63 17.94 -10.93 -2.83
C LEU A 63 19.08 -11.82 -3.33
N PHE A 64 19.77 -11.42 -4.41
CA PHE A 64 20.78 -12.24 -5.09
C PHE A 64 22.09 -11.47 -5.33
N PRO A 65 22.72 -10.90 -4.28
CA PRO A 65 23.92 -10.07 -4.44
C PRO A 65 25.12 -10.82 -5.05
N ARG A 66 25.14 -12.15 -4.96
CA ARG A 66 26.22 -13.01 -5.49
C ARG A 66 25.93 -13.59 -6.87
N LEU A 67 24.71 -13.41 -7.39
CA LEU A 67 24.31 -13.97 -8.68
C LEU A 67 24.81 -13.07 -9.81
N PRO A 68 25.63 -13.58 -10.75
CA PRO A 68 26.05 -12.81 -11.92
C PRO A 68 24.84 -12.36 -12.73
N ARG A 69 24.81 -11.08 -13.15
CA ARG A 69 23.69 -10.54 -13.94
C ARG A 69 23.49 -11.27 -15.28
N ALA A 70 24.55 -11.84 -15.84
CA ALA A 70 24.49 -12.67 -17.05
C ALA A 70 23.67 -13.97 -16.86
N ALA A 71 23.50 -14.45 -15.63
CA ALA A 71 22.69 -15.63 -15.32
C ALA A 71 21.19 -15.31 -15.14
N VAL A 72 20.82 -14.01 -15.15
CA VAL A 72 19.44 -13.57 -14.94
C VAL A 72 18.82 -13.18 -16.27
N THR A 73 17.76 -13.88 -16.66
CA THR A 73 16.93 -13.47 -17.80
C THR A 73 15.74 -12.66 -17.30
N THR A 74 15.55 -11.45 -17.83
CA THR A 74 14.38 -10.63 -17.53
C THR A 74 13.46 -10.57 -18.75
N PHE A 75 12.15 -10.71 -18.48
CA PHE A 75 11.11 -10.58 -19.48
C PHE A 75 10.04 -9.66 -18.93
N SER A 76 9.62 -8.67 -19.72
CA SER A 76 8.48 -7.82 -19.40
C SER A 76 7.53 -7.76 -20.57
N CYS A 77 6.28 -8.14 -20.35
CA CYS A 77 5.21 -7.91 -21.29
C CYS A 77 4.92 -6.41 -21.40
N ASP A 78 4.57 -5.96 -22.61
CA ASP A 78 4.03 -4.63 -22.81
C ASP A 78 2.68 -4.47 -22.12
N HIS A 79 2.30 -3.20 -21.89
CA HIS A 79 1.05 -2.88 -21.24
C HIS A 79 -0.13 -3.30 -22.12
N VAL A 80 -0.95 -4.24 -21.64
CA VAL A 80 -2.16 -4.70 -22.34
C VAL A 80 -3.22 -3.59 -22.48
N VAL A 81 -3.15 -2.56 -21.63
CA VAL A 81 -4.12 -1.45 -21.62
C VAL A 81 -3.55 -0.32 -22.48
N PRO A 82 -4.32 0.16 -23.49
CA PRO A 82 -3.94 1.31 -24.29
C PRO A 82 -3.69 2.56 -23.44
N ARG A 83 -2.79 3.46 -23.90
CA ARG A 83 -2.39 4.65 -23.13
C ARG A 83 -3.55 5.61 -22.88
N GLU A 84 -4.50 5.67 -23.80
CA GLU A 84 -5.73 6.46 -23.71
C GLU A 84 -6.64 6.05 -22.54
N ASN A 85 -6.49 4.83 -22.02
CA ASN A 85 -7.30 4.30 -20.93
C ASN A 85 -6.66 4.52 -19.55
N VAL A 86 -5.41 5.03 -19.47
CA VAL A 86 -4.69 5.22 -18.22
C VAL A 86 -4.01 6.58 -18.18
N LEU A 87 -4.48 7.44 -17.27
CA LEU A 87 -3.86 8.74 -16.99
C LEU A 87 -3.17 8.71 -15.62
N ALA A 88 -1.84 8.89 -15.62
CA ALA A 88 -1.06 9.08 -14.41
C ALA A 88 -0.71 10.56 -14.24
N TYR A 89 -0.99 11.12 -13.07
CA TYR A 89 -0.74 12.54 -12.79
C TYR A 89 -0.20 12.76 -11.38
N ALA A 90 0.80 13.63 -11.25
CA ALA A 90 1.35 14.05 -9.98
C ALA A 90 0.73 15.41 -9.57
N VAL A 91 -0.13 15.40 -8.55
CA VAL A 91 -0.80 16.62 -8.07
C VAL A 91 0.05 17.27 -6.96
N ALA A 92 0.78 18.33 -7.32
CA ALA A 92 1.66 19.05 -6.38
C ALA A 92 0.94 20.09 -5.52
N ALA A 93 -0.17 20.65 -6.02
CA ALA A 93 -0.95 21.68 -5.34
C ALA A 93 -2.45 21.42 -5.52
N GLY A 94 -3.24 21.80 -4.52
CA GLY A 94 -4.69 21.63 -4.56
C GLY A 94 -5.41 22.79 -5.26
N PRO A 95 -6.76 22.76 -5.30
CA PRO A 95 -7.59 23.74 -5.99
C PRO A 95 -7.41 25.21 -5.53
N ARG A 96 -6.92 25.45 -4.32
CA ARG A 96 -6.61 26.82 -3.81
C ARG A 96 -5.15 27.22 -4.04
N GLY A 97 -4.37 26.42 -4.76
CA GLY A 97 -2.94 26.65 -4.99
C GLY A 97 -2.05 26.33 -3.79
N LEU A 98 -2.58 25.74 -2.71
CA LEU A 98 -1.78 25.32 -1.57
C LEU A 98 -1.02 24.03 -1.90
N GLU A 99 0.27 24.01 -1.60
CA GLU A 99 1.16 22.85 -1.81
C GLU A 99 0.69 21.63 -0.99
N LEU A 100 0.46 20.50 -1.67
CA LEU A 100 0.05 19.22 -1.08
C LEU A 100 1.26 18.44 -0.56
N LYS A 101 1.95 19.01 0.43
CA LYS A 101 3.13 18.39 1.04
C LYS A 101 2.76 17.57 2.28
N LEU A 102 2.61 16.26 2.11
CA LEU A 102 2.21 15.33 3.17
C LEU A 102 3.39 14.75 3.98
N THR A 103 4.40 15.59 4.29
CA THR A 103 5.50 15.17 5.18
C THR A 103 5.00 15.05 6.62
N HIS A 104 5.70 14.27 7.47
CA HIS A 104 5.30 14.06 8.87
C HIS A 104 5.01 15.37 9.63
N LYS A 105 5.80 16.42 9.38
CA LYS A 105 5.66 17.74 10.01
C LYS A 105 4.46 18.56 9.50
N ARG A 106 4.01 18.34 8.27
CA ARG A 106 2.99 19.17 7.61
C ARG A 106 1.63 18.48 7.48
N ARG A 107 1.59 17.15 7.42
CA ARG A 107 0.38 16.37 7.12
C ARG A 107 -0.77 16.59 8.11
N SER A 108 -0.47 16.94 9.36
CA SER A 108 -1.48 17.20 10.41
C SER A 108 -1.92 18.68 10.47
N GLN A 109 -1.38 19.54 9.61
CA GLN A 109 -1.79 20.94 9.55
C GLN A 109 -3.20 21.03 8.97
N PRO A 110 -4.16 21.73 9.62
CA PRO A 110 -5.54 21.81 9.16
C PRO A 110 -5.66 22.31 7.72
N GLN A 111 -4.85 23.29 7.33
CA GLN A 111 -4.87 23.85 5.97
C GLN A 111 -4.54 22.80 4.89
N VAL A 112 -3.57 21.92 5.17
CA VAL A 112 -3.15 20.84 4.25
C VAL A 112 -4.22 19.75 4.16
N LEU A 113 -4.82 19.38 5.30
CA LEU A 113 -5.90 18.39 5.34
C LEU A 113 -7.16 18.89 4.61
N ASP A 114 -7.49 20.17 4.74
CA ASP A 114 -8.61 20.78 4.03
C ASP A 114 -8.36 20.89 2.53
N GLU A 115 -7.11 21.17 2.15
CA GLU A 115 -6.70 21.20 0.75
C GLU A 115 -6.77 19.82 0.12
N LEU A 116 -6.29 18.80 0.83
CA LEU A 116 -6.40 17.40 0.42
C LEU A 116 -7.86 17.01 0.22
N GLY A 117 -8.75 17.40 1.14
CA GLY A 117 -10.18 17.14 1.03
C GLY A 117 -10.82 17.78 -0.20
N ARG A 118 -10.50 19.04 -0.49
CA ARG A 118 -10.96 19.71 -1.71
C ARG A 118 -10.43 19.05 -2.98
N THR A 119 -9.17 18.63 -2.96
CA THR A 119 -8.53 17.95 -4.09
C THR A 119 -9.23 16.62 -4.39
N VAL A 120 -9.45 15.79 -3.35
CA VAL A 120 -10.17 14.52 -3.50
C VAL A 120 -11.61 14.74 -3.95
N LEU A 121 -12.30 15.76 -3.43
CA LEU A 121 -13.65 16.10 -3.87
C LEU A 121 -13.71 16.53 -5.34
N ALA A 122 -12.73 17.30 -5.82
CA ALA A 122 -12.64 17.68 -7.23
C ALA A 122 -12.47 16.45 -8.12
N VAL A 123 -11.58 15.53 -7.75
CA VAL A 123 -11.39 14.26 -8.47
C VAL A 123 -12.66 13.41 -8.43
N ALA A 124 -13.32 13.30 -7.27
CA ALA A 124 -14.56 12.55 -7.13
C ALA A 124 -15.70 13.12 -7.98
N LYS A 125 -15.77 14.45 -8.16
CA LYS A 125 -16.72 15.09 -9.06
C LYS A 125 -16.42 14.80 -10.53
N ALA A 126 -15.16 14.73 -10.93
CA ALA A 126 -14.76 14.43 -12.31
C ALA A 126 -14.86 12.94 -12.66
N ALA A 127 -14.56 12.03 -11.73
CA ALA A 127 -14.51 10.59 -11.99
C ALA A 127 -15.93 9.96 -12.07
N PRO A 128 -16.32 9.25 -13.14
CA PRO A 128 -17.67 8.69 -13.27
C PRO A 128 -17.92 7.46 -12.40
N GLY A 129 -16.91 6.62 -12.16
CA GLY A 129 -17.05 5.30 -11.51
C GLY A 129 -16.66 5.22 -10.02
N GLY A 130 -16.59 6.36 -9.32
CA GLY A 130 -16.13 6.43 -7.94
C GLY A 130 -14.60 6.63 -7.81
N VAL A 131 -14.09 6.66 -6.57
CA VAL A 131 -12.68 6.98 -6.28
C VAL A 131 -12.15 6.08 -5.16
N VAL A 132 -10.93 5.58 -5.28
CA VAL A 132 -10.25 4.89 -4.17
C VAL A 132 -9.10 5.75 -3.69
N VAL A 133 -9.04 6.03 -2.39
CA VAL A 133 -8.00 6.86 -1.78
C VAL A 133 -7.18 6.02 -0.81
N PHE A 134 -5.89 5.88 -1.10
CA PHE A 134 -4.93 5.18 -0.24
C PHE A 134 -4.21 6.19 0.65
N LEU A 135 -4.16 5.91 1.96
CA LEU A 135 -3.48 6.74 2.95
C LEU A 135 -2.35 5.95 3.63
N PRO A 136 -1.27 6.64 4.08
CA PRO A 136 -0.07 5.98 4.60
C PRO A 136 -0.27 5.15 5.88
N SER A 137 -1.29 5.45 6.69
CA SER A 137 -1.63 4.69 7.90
C SER A 137 -3.09 4.88 8.32
N PHE A 138 -3.63 3.93 9.09
CA PHE A 138 -4.98 4.03 9.65
C PHE A 138 -5.14 5.20 10.62
N ALA A 139 -4.11 5.50 11.42
CA ALA A 139 -4.12 6.68 12.30
C ALA A 139 -4.26 7.98 11.50
N PHE A 140 -3.58 8.08 10.35
CA PHE A 140 -3.71 9.26 9.48
C PHE A 140 -5.06 9.30 8.77
N GLU A 141 -5.60 8.14 8.37
CA GLU A 141 -6.96 8.04 7.83
C GLU A 141 -8.01 8.55 8.83
N GLU A 142 -7.92 8.16 10.09
CA GLU A 142 -8.83 8.63 11.15
C GLU A 142 -8.73 10.14 11.36
N GLU A 143 -7.51 10.69 11.35
CA GLU A 143 -7.26 12.12 11.46
C GLU A 143 -7.90 12.90 10.28
N VAL A 144 -7.66 12.44 9.05
CA VAL A 144 -8.24 13.00 7.83
C VAL A 144 -9.77 12.93 7.89
N ALA A 145 -10.34 11.76 8.20
CA ALA A 145 -11.77 11.55 8.27
C ALA A 145 -12.42 12.44 9.35
N ARG A 146 -11.80 12.56 10.53
CA ARG A 146 -12.26 13.46 11.59
C ARG A 146 -12.25 14.91 11.12
N ARG A 147 -11.17 15.38 10.48
CA ARG A 147 -11.09 16.75 9.97
C ARG A 147 -12.17 17.00 8.91
N TRP A 148 -12.35 16.08 7.96
CA TRP A 148 -13.31 16.23 6.88
C TRP A 148 -14.75 16.22 7.35
N ARG A 149 -15.09 15.47 8.42
CA ARG A 149 -16.40 15.55 9.06
C ARG A 149 -16.66 16.92 9.67
N VAL A 150 -15.67 17.50 10.36
CA VAL A 150 -15.79 18.85 10.93
C VAL A 150 -15.94 19.92 9.85
N THR A 151 -15.23 19.79 8.73
CA THR A 151 -15.30 20.77 7.63
C THR A 151 -16.49 20.58 6.68
N GLY A 152 -17.27 19.51 6.82
CA GLY A 152 -18.36 19.16 5.89
C GLY A 152 -17.91 18.55 4.56
N VAL A 153 -16.60 18.44 4.29
CA VAL A 153 -16.09 17.77 3.06
C VAL A 153 -16.53 16.30 3.03
N TRP A 154 -16.63 15.65 4.19
CA TRP A 154 -17.04 14.25 4.27
C TRP A 154 -18.46 14.02 3.72
N SER A 155 -19.43 14.85 4.10
CA SER A 155 -20.81 14.73 3.61
C SER A 155 -20.90 15.07 2.12
N GLN A 156 -20.11 16.03 1.64
CA GLN A 156 -20.02 16.34 0.21
C GLN A 156 -19.48 15.16 -0.61
N LEU A 157 -18.45 14.47 -0.12
CA LEU A 157 -17.92 13.27 -0.76
C LEU A 157 -18.96 12.16 -0.81
N GLN A 158 -19.66 11.91 0.30
CA GLN A 158 -20.73 10.90 0.34
C GLN A 158 -21.85 11.22 -0.66
N ALA A 159 -22.27 12.47 -0.78
CA ALA A 159 -23.30 12.88 -1.74
C ALA A 159 -22.86 12.67 -3.19
N VAL A 160 -21.62 13.06 -3.53
CA VAL A 160 -21.08 12.90 -4.89
C VAL A 160 -20.92 11.42 -5.27
N LEU A 161 -20.45 10.59 -4.35
CA LEU A 161 -20.28 9.17 -4.60
C LEU A 161 -21.62 8.43 -4.67
N ALA A 162 -22.56 8.75 -3.76
CA ALA A 162 -23.91 8.17 -3.78
C ALA A 162 -24.67 8.51 -5.07
N ALA A 163 -24.53 9.73 -5.59
CA ALA A 163 -25.14 10.13 -6.86
C ALA A 163 -24.57 9.36 -8.08
N LYS A 164 -23.39 8.74 -7.94
CA LYS A 164 -22.70 7.99 -9.00
C LYS A 164 -22.81 6.48 -8.83
N ALA A 165 -23.33 6.02 -7.69
CA ALA A 165 -23.53 4.61 -7.45
C ALA A 165 -24.66 4.07 -8.35
N PRO A 166 -24.47 2.94 -9.05
CA PRO A 166 -25.58 2.27 -9.71
C PRO A 166 -26.64 1.85 -8.68
N ALA A 167 -27.92 1.99 -9.03
CA ALA A 167 -29.04 1.64 -8.15
C ALA A 167 -28.89 0.20 -7.63
N GLY A 168 -28.57 0.05 -6.33
CA GLY A 168 -28.38 -1.26 -5.68
C GLY A 168 -27.02 -1.51 -5.02
N ALA A 169 -26.06 -0.58 -5.07
CA ALA A 169 -24.79 -0.74 -4.36
C ALA A 169 -24.94 -0.48 -2.84
N PRO A 170 -24.32 -1.30 -1.96
CA PRO A 170 -24.41 -1.10 -0.52
C PRO A 170 -23.80 0.24 -0.10
N SER A 171 -24.58 1.03 0.63
CA SER A 171 -24.20 2.29 1.27
C SER A 171 -22.92 2.13 2.10
N LEU A 172 -22.10 3.19 2.10
CA LEU A 172 -20.81 3.34 2.79
C LEU A 172 -20.79 2.72 4.20
N ALA A 173 -20.55 1.42 4.29
CA ALA A 173 -20.16 0.76 5.51
C ALA A 173 -18.63 0.76 5.58
N ALA A 174 -18.10 1.35 6.64
CA ALA A 174 -16.71 1.16 7.04
C ALA A 174 -16.47 -0.35 7.21
N SER A 175 -15.87 -1.00 6.20
CA SER A 175 -15.53 -2.42 6.31
C SER A 175 -14.52 -2.58 7.44
N LYS A 176 -14.93 -3.29 8.50
CA LYS A 176 -14.14 -3.64 9.67
C LYS A 176 -13.40 -4.97 9.45
N ALA A 177 -12.94 -5.24 8.22
CA ALA A 177 -12.20 -6.45 7.88
C ALA A 177 -10.69 -6.12 7.71
N PRO A 178 -9.78 -6.95 8.26
CA PRO A 178 -8.35 -6.71 8.17
C PRO A 178 -7.81 -7.17 6.81
N ALA A 179 -7.71 -6.26 5.84
CA ALA A 179 -6.98 -6.43 4.58
C ALA A 179 -6.56 -5.05 4.00
N PRO A 180 -5.53 -4.97 3.14
CA PRO A 180 -4.42 -4.04 3.28
C PRO A 180 -4.76 -2.57 2.96
N LYS A 181 -4.34 -1.66 3.85
CA LYS A 181 -4.05 -0.22 3.66
C LYS A 181 -4.93 0.58 2.66
N ALA A 182 -6.22 0.26 2.52
CA ALA A 182 -7.07 0.91 1.54
C ALA A 182 -8.49 1.02 2.09
N ARG A 183 -8.99 2.26 2.20
CA ARG A 183 -10.43 2.49 2.29
C ARG A 183 -10.94 2.71 0.88
N VAL A 184 -11.79 1.78 0.43
CA VAL A 184 -12.53 1.92 -0.83
C VAL A 184 -13.66 2.92 -0.60
N PHE A 185 -13.64 4.05 -1.31
CA PHE A 185 -14.78 4.98 -1.36
C PHE A 185 -15.58 4.66 -2.63
N ARG A 186 -16.39 3.60 -2.55
CA ARG A 186 -17.41 3.33 -3.57
C ARG A 186 -18.60 4.25 -3.36
#